data_AF-A0A3M2B0F8-F1
#
_entry.id   AF-A0A3M2B0F8-F1
#
_cell.length_a   1.000
_cell.length_b   1.000
_cell.length_c   1.000
_cell.angle_alpha   90.00
_cell.angle_beta   90.00
_cell.angle_gamma   90.00
#
_symmetry.space_group_name_H-M   'P 1'
#
loop_
_entity.id
_entity.type
_entity.pdbx_description
1 polymer ?
#
loop_
_entity_poly.entity_id
_entity_poly.type
_entity_poly.pdbx_seq_one_letter_code
_entity_poly.pdbx_strand_id
1 'polypeptide(L)'
;MNELALGGVKDFEFNIKDPKFLDEQALWEEAKRVYSKCKDCRMCVTYCPSFPALFDAVDRHEDDVEKLSKEELALPLELCFHCKQCYFKCPYTPPHEWRIDFPHLSLRYKVWKFKNKSAKMTDRIMLNTDLVGKLSVPLAPVVNKLNSTPTFRVVVEKVMGIDRRAKLPPINPETFVSWFKKNRKLVEGKNGKVALFYTCLLNYN
;
A
#
# COMPACT_ATOMS: atom_id res chain seq x y z
N MET A 1 4.90 -1.33 32.50
CA MET A 1 5.56 -0.88 31.27
C MET A 1 4.50 -0.22 30.41
N ASN A 2 4.57 1.08 30.17
CA ASN A 2 3.61 1.74 29.28
C ASN A 2 3.73 1.11 27.88
N GLU A 3 2.60 0.65 27.34
CA GLU A 3 2.51 0.18 25.96
C GLU A 3 2.72 1.38 25.03
N LEU A 4 3.98 1.68 24.72
CA LEU A 4 4.35 2.83 23.88
C LEU A 4 3.68 2.83 22.50
N ALA A 5 3.37 1.65 21.93
CA ALA A 5 2.66 1.56 20.65
C ALA A 5 1.15 1.51 20.88
N LEU A 6 0.40 2.41 20.22
CA LEU A 6 -1.06 2.51 20.34
C LEU A 6 -1.76 1.85 19.15
N GLY A 7 -2.77 1.01 19.42
CA GLY A 7 -3.75 0.53 18.44
C GLY A 7 -3.19 -0.43 17.38
N GLY A 8 -3.02 -1.70 17.75
CA GLY A 8 -2.72 -2.80 16.81
C GLY A 8 -1.41 -2.68 16.03
N VAL A 9 -0.43 -1.92 16.51
CA VAL A 9 0.98 -1.92 16.03
C VAL A 9 1.94 -2.39 17.13
N LYS A 10 1.42 -3.12 18.12
CA LYS A 10 2.15 -3.55 19.32
C LYS A 10 3.01 -4.76 19.02
N ASP A 11 4.30 -4.70 19.35
CA ASP A 11 5.20 -5.86 19.39
C ASP A 11 5.15 -6.75 18.13
N PHE A 12 5.18 -6.13 16.95
CA PHE A 12 5.04 -6.76 15.61
C PHE A 12 3.66 -7.33 15.28
N GLU A 13 2.69 -7.25 16.18
CA GLU A 13 1.35 -7.75 15.96
C GLU A 13 0.47 -6.66 15.33
N PHE A 14 0.13 -6.86 14.04
CA PHE A 14 -0.88 -6.06 13.37
C PHE A 14 -2.30 -6.48 13.78
N ASN A 15 -2.67 -6.18 15.03
CA ASN A 15 -3.93 -6.66 15.61
C ASN A 15 -5.12 -5.77 15.23
N ILE A 16 -5.82 -6.17 14.16
CA ILE A 16 -7.03 -5.49 13.67
C ILE A 16 -8.23 -5.59 14.62
N LYS A 17 -8.16 -6.43 15.66
CA LYS A 17 -9.21 -6.59 16.68
C LYS A 17 -8.98 -5.71 17.91
N ASP A 18 -7.84 -5.01 18.00
CA ASP A 18 -7.58 -4.05 19.07
C ASP A 18 -8.69 -2.97 19.05
N PRO A 19 -9.36 -2.68 20.19
CA PRO A 19 -10.43 -1.69 20.25
C PRO A 19 -9.97 -0.29 19.82
N LYS A 20 -8.68 0.03 19.97
CA LYS A 20 -8.08 1.30 19.52
C LYS A 20 -7.69 1.29 18.04
N PHE A 21 -7.81 0.17 17.32
CA PHE A 21 -7.32 0.05 15.94
C PHE A 21 -7.98 1.06 15.00
N LEU A 22 -9.31 1.21 15.08
CA LEU A 22 -10.09 2.17 14.29
C LEU A 22 -10.41 3.47 15.03
N ASP A 23 -9.91 3.62 16.25
CA ASP A 23 -10.08 4.86 17.00
C ASP A 23 -9.23 5.97 16.35
N GLU A 24 -9.88 7.06 15.95
CA GLU A 24 -9.21 8.15 15.22
C GLU A 24 -8.19 8.86 16.11
N GLN A 25 -8.51 9.09 17.38
CA GLN A 25 -7.61 9.77 18.30
C GLN A 25 -6.34 8.94 18.53
N ALA A 26 -6.47 7.65 18.84
CA ALA A 26 -5.34 6.74 19.01
C ALA A 26 -4.51 6.56 17.73
N LEU A 27 -5.08 6.78 16.54
CA LEU A 27 -4.33 6.75 15.28
C LEU A 27 -3.43 7.98 15.15
N TRP A 28 -3.97 9.15 15.42
CA TRP A 28 -3.20 10.39 15.33
C TRP A 28 -2.16 10.51 16.44
N GLU A 29 -2.46 10.07 17.65
CA GLU A 29 -1.48 9.96 18.74
C GLU A 29 -0.31 9.03 18.35
N GLU A 30 -0.60 7.87 17.76
CA GLU A 30 0.45 6.96 17.28
C GLU A 30 1.26 7.59 16.13
N ALA A 31 0.62 8.31 15.22
CA ALA A 31 1.30 9.03 14.15
C ALA A 31 2.26 10.09 14.70
N LYS A 32 1.79 10.93 15.63
CA LYS A 32 2.62 11.94 16.29
C LYS A 32 3.79 11.31 17.04
N ARG A 33 3.57 10.21 17.76
CA ARG A 33 4.61 9.46 18.47
C ARG A 33 5.68 8.89 17.52
N VAL A 34 5.29 8.35 16.38
CA VAL A 34 6.25 7.86 15.37
C VAL A 34 7.00 9.04 14.75
N TYR A 35 6.28 10.12 14.41
CA TYR A 35 6.84 11.28 13.72
C TYR A 35 7.81 12.08 14.58
N SER A 36 7.55 12.19 15.88
CA SER A 36 8.46 12.84 16.83
C SER A 36 9.84 12.20 16.81
N LYS A 37 9.92 10.87 16.62
CA LYS A 37 11.22 10.21 16.49
C LYS A 37 11.77 10.23 15.06
N CYS A 38 10.89 10.18 14.05
CA CYS A 38 11.32 10.27 12.65
C CYS A 38 11.97 11.62 12.33
N LYS A 39 11.42 12.74 12.83
CA LYS A 39 11.95 14.09 12.56
C LYS A 39 13.34 14.32 13.17
N ASP A 40 13.64 13.67 14.29
CA ASP A 40 14.97 13.77 14.93
C ASP A 40 16.03 12.98 14.14
N CYS A 41 15.63 11.85 13.56
CA CYS A 41 16.54 10.90 12.92
C CYS A 41 16.79 11.19 11.43
N ARG A 42 15.75 11.57 10.68
CA ARG A 42 15.73 11.91 9.24
C ARG A 42 16.40 10.96 8.24
N MET A 43 16.97 9.83 8.67
CA MET A 43 17.67 8.87 7.82
C MET A 43 16.83 8.31 6.66
N CYS A 44 15.50 8.30 6.80
CA CYS A 44 14.61 7.73 5.78
C CYS A 44 14.35 8.64 4.57
N VAL A 45 14.87 9.88 4.57
CA VAL A 45 14.62 10.90 3.53
C VAL A 45 14.97 10.39 2.11
N THR A 46 16.02 9.60 1.96
CA THR A 46 16.47 9.07 0.66
C THR A 46 15.74 7.80 0.23
N TYR A 47 14.96 7.16 1.11
CA TYR A 47 14.32 5.88 0.82
C TYR A 47 12.89 6.00 0.30
N CYS A 48 12.16 7.07 0.65
CA CYS A 48 10.72 7.13 0.41
C CYS A 48 10.19 8.57 0.42
N PRO A 49 9.26 8.95 -0.49
CA PRO A 49 8.64 10.28 -0.53
C PRO A 49 7.78 10.62 0.70
N SER A 50 7.36 9.62 1.50
CA SER A 50 6.65 9.86 2.76
C SER A 50 7.43 10.73 3.74
N PHE A 51 8.76 10.56 3.81
CA PHE A 51 9.57 11.25 4.82
C PHE A 51 9.91 12.70 4.45
N PRO A 52 10.25 13.05 3.19
CA PRO A 52 10.26 14.44 2.75
C PRO A 52 8.95 15.15 3.07
N ALA A 53 7.79 14.56 2.75
CA ALA A 53 6.48 15.16 3.06
C ALA A 53 6.27 15.38 4.56
N LEU A 54 6.76 14.46 5.41
CA LEU A 54 6.72 14.62 6.86
C LEU A 54 7.62 15.76 7.33
N PHE A 55 8.88 15.77 6.89
CA PHE A 55 9.87 16.73 7.36
C PHE A 55 9.56 18.15 6.88
N ASP A 56 9.13 18.31 5.63
CA ASP A 56 8.66 19.60 5.09
C ASP A 56 7.43 20.13 5.85
N ALA A 57 6.57 19.24 6.36
CA ALA A 57 5.45 19.66 7.20
C ALA A 57 5.93 20.12 8.58
N VAL A 58 6.76 19.31 9.25
CA VAL A 58 7.31 19.62 10.57
C VAL A 58 8.15 20.90 10.57
N ASP A 59 8.96 21.13 9.54
CA ASP A 59 9.82 22.32 9.42
C ASP A 59 8.99 23.61 9.24
N ARG A 60 7.79 23.54 8.64
CA ARG A 60 6.85 24.68 8.56
C ARG A 60 6.25 25.07 9.91
N HIS A 61 6.34 24.20 10.90
CA HIS A 61 5.77 24.38 12.25
C HIS A 61 6.85 24.45 13.34
N GLU A 62 8.05 24.93 12.99
CA GLU A 62 9.18 25.12 13.94
C GLU A 62 9.59 23.81 14.63
N ASP A 63 9.60 22.70 13.89
CA ASP A 63 9.95 21.36 14.37
C ASP A 63 8.97 20.78 15.43
N ASP A 64 7.75 21.31 15.50
CA ASP A 64 6.70 20.87 16.42
C ASP A 64 5.65 19.98 15.74
N VAL A 65 5.64 18.70 16.10
CA VAL A 65 4.71 17.68 15.58
C VAL A 65 3.29 17.90 16.09
N GLU A 66 3.12 18.53 17.26
CA GLU A 66 1.80 18.74 17.85
C GLU A 66 0.96 19.76 17.08
N LYS A 67 1.63 20.67 16.35
CA LYS A 67 1.02 21.70 15.49
C LYS A 67 0.60 21.19 14.11
N LEU A 68 0.97 19.96 13.74
CA LEU A 68 0.60 19.41 12.42
C LEU A 68 -0.92 19.25 12.28
N SER A 69 -1.45 19.74 11.17
CA SER A 69 -2.83 19.47 10.76
C SER A 69 -3.05 17.98 10.48
N LYS A 70 -4.33 17.53 10.46
CA LYS A 70 -4.66 16.14 10.11
C LYS A 70 -4.21 15.79 8.69
N GLU A 71 -4.24 16.76 7.78
CA GLU A 71 -3.81 16.63 6.40
C GLU A 71 -2.29 16.42 6.31
N GLU A 72 -1.52 17.17 7.10
CA GLU A 72 -0.07 17.02 7.22
C GLU A 72 0.31 15.70 7.90
N LEU A 73 -0.47 15.25 8.90
CA LEU A 73 -0.27 13.94 9.51
C LEU A 73 -0.57 12.80 8.53
N ALA A 74 -1.60 12.97 7.70
CA ALA A 74 -2.08 11.98 6.74
C ALA A 74 -1.13 11.78 5.55
N LEU A 75 -0.59 12.86 4.99
CA LEU A 75 0.13 12.82 3.71
C LEU A 75 1.30 11.81 3.69
N PRO A 76 2.19 11.74 4.71
CA PRO A 76 3.23 10.71 4.76
C PRO A 76 2.66 9.28 4.76
N LEU A 77 1.55 9.04 5.48
CA LEU A 77 0.89 7.73 5.54
C LEU A 77 0.21 7.37 4.21
N GLU A 78 -0.32 8.36 3.48
CA GLU A 78 -0.91 8.18 2.16
C GLU A 78 0.15 7.75 1.13
N LEU A 79 1.29 8.43 1.12
CA LEU A 79 2.38 8.23 0.16
C LEU A 79 3.11 6.88 0.32
N CYS A 80 2.94 6.19 1.44
CA CYS A 80 3.58 4.90 1.68
C CYS A 80 3.04 3.82 0.73
N PHE A 81 3.93 3.21 -0.05
CA PHE A 81 3.63 2.08 -0.94
C PHE A 81 4.13 0.74 -0.38
N HIS A 82 4.36 0.66 0.93
CA HIS A 82 4.68 -0.58 1.67
C HIS A 82 5.88 -1.39 1.16
N CYS A 83 6.92 -0.74 0.61
CA CYS A 83 8.16 -1.42 0.22
C CYS A 83 9.03 -1.89 1.41
N LYS A 84 8.71 -1.42 2.63
CA LYS A 84 9.40 -1.72 3.90
C LYS A 84 10.88 -1.33 3.97
N GLN A 85 11.42 -0.57 3.02
CA GLN A 85 12.82 -0.11 3.06
C GLN A 85 13.13 0.71 4.32
N CYS A 86 12.23 1.63 4.69
CA CYS A 86 12.40 2.42 5.92
C CYS A 86 12.36 1.57 7.18
N TYR A 87 11.60 0.47 7.19
CA TYR A 87 11.49 -0.42 8.33
C TYR A 87 12.81 -1.16 8.58
N PHE A 88 13.36 -1.83 7.56
CA PHE A 88 14.60 -2.59 7.72
C PHE A 88 15.84 -1.73 8.01
N LYS A 89 15.77 -0.42 7.71
CA LYS A 89 16.85 0.54 8.00
C LYS A 89 16.63 1.34 9.27
N CYS A 90 15.45 1.26 9.89
CA CYS A 90 15.13 2.04 11.07
C CYS A 90 15.80 1.41 12.31
N PRO A 91 16.57 2.17 13.11
CA PRO A 91 17.22 1.66 14.31
C PRO A 91 16.24 1.53 15.50
N TYR A 92 15.01 2.04 15.32
CA TYR A 92 13.97 2.12 16.34
C TYR A 92 12.84 1.10 16.14
N THR A 93 12.97 0.17 15.19
CA THR A 93 12.04 -0.97 15.10
C THR A 93 12.16 -1.82 16.37
N PRO A 94 11.13 -2.61 16.73
CA PRO A 94 11.28 -3.51 17.86
C PRO A 94 12.47 -4.47 17.64
N PRO A 95 13.18 -4.90 18.70
CA PRO A 95 12.83 -4.76 20.13
C PRO A 95 13.18 -3.40 20.76
N HIS A 96 13.62 -2.39 20.00
CA HIS A 96 13.88 -1.06 20.53
C HIS A 96 12.64 -0.48 21.24
N GLU A 97 12.83 0.28 22.33
CA GLU A 97 11.74 0.83 23.17
C GLU A 97 10.70 1.65 22.38
N TRP A 98 11.12 2.32 21.31
CA TRP A 98 10.28 3.16 20.46
C TRP A 98 9.38 2.36 19.50
N ARG A 99 9.68 1.07 19.25
CA ARG A 99 8.85 0.14 18.47
C ARG A 99 8.23 0.77 17.22
N ILE A 100 9.04 1.46 16.41
CA ILE A 100 8.56 2.18 15.23
C ILE A 100 8.24 1.18 14.12
N ASP A 101 6.99 1.20 13.66
CA ASP A 101 6.54 0.46 12.49
C ASP A 101 5.72 1.38 11.58
N PHE A 102 6.42 2.26 10.86
CA PHE A 102 5.81 3.20 9.92
C PHE A 102 4.95 2.50 8.84
N PRO A 103 5.38 1.37 8.23
CA PRO A 103 4.54 0.65 7.27
C PRO A 103 3.21 0.16 7.85
N HIS A 104 3.19 -0.40 9.06
CA HIS A 104 1.94 -0.83 9.68
C HIS A 104 1.09 0.35 10.16
N LEU A 105 1.69 1.42 10.69
CA LEU A 105 0.96 2.65 11.00
C LEU A 105 0.26 3.21 9.74
N SER A 106 0.97 3.26 8.61
CA SER A 106 0.38 3.66 7.34
C SER A 106 -0.74 2.71 6.90
N LEU A 107 -0.56 1.39 7.06
CA LEU A 107 -1.59 0.41 6.72
C LEU A 107 -2.85 0.60 7.59
N ARG A 108 -2.67 0.80 8.90
CA ARG A 108 -3.76 1.11 9.84
C ARG A 108 -4.49 2.38 9.42
N TYR A 109 -3.76 3.45 9.10
CA TYR A 109 -4.35 4.69 8.57
C TYR A 109 -5.16 4.45 7.30
N LYS A 110 -4.65 3.66 6.34
CA LYS A 110 -5.38 3.34 5.10
C LYS A 110 -6.65 2.54 5.36
N VAL A 111 -6.64 1.60 6.31
CA VAL A 111 -7.84 0.87 6.74
C VAL A 111 -8.85 1.80 7.40
N TRP A 112 -8.40 2.66 8.32
CA TRP A 112 -9.24 3.66 8.97
C TRP A 112 -9.88 4.62 7.96
N LYS A 113 -9.07 5.18 7.04
CA LYS A 113 -9.52 6.06 5.96
C LYS A 113 -10.57 5.38 5.09
N PHE A 114 -10.34 4.13 4.70
CA PHE A 114 -11.29 3.36 3.89
C PHE A 114 -12.64 3.19 4.59
N LYS A 115 -12.64 2.89 5.89
CA LYS A 115 -13.87 2.69 6.67
C LYS A 115 -14.62 3.99 6.97
N ASN A 116 -13.91 5.07 7.30
CA ASN A 116 -14.51 6.30 7.80
C ASN A 116 -14.75 7.35 6.70
N LYS A 117 -13.87 7.42 5.69
CA LYS A 117 -13.94 8.41 4.59
C LYS A 117 -14.28 7.79 3.24
N SER A 118 -14.49 6.47 3.17
CA SER A 118 -14.59 5.71 1.92
C SER A 118 -13.35 5.83 1.03
N ALA A 119 -13.30 5.02 -0.03
CA ALA A 119 -12.29 5.09 -1.07
C ALA A 119 -12.88 5.70 -2.34
N LYS A 120 -12.03 6.36 -3.15
CA LYS A 120 -12.44 6.84 -4.48
C LYS A 120 -12.89 5.64 -5.32
N MET A 121 -13.79 5.88 -6.27
CA MET A 121 -14.26 4.82 -7.17
C MET A 121 -13.09 4.19 -7.94
N THR A 122 -12.12 4.99 -8.39
CA THR A 122 -10.88 4.49 -8.99
C THR A 122 -10.16 3.52 -8.06
N ASP A 123 -9.95 3.89 -6.80
CA ASP A 123 -9.24 3.04 -5.83
C ASP A 123 -9.99 1.71 -5.63
N ARG A 124 -11.33 1.75 -5.52
CA ARG A 124 -12.15 0.54 -5.38
C ARG A 124 -12.02 -0.40 -6.57
N ILE A 125 -11.97 0.15 -7.79
CA ILE A 125 -11.82 -0.63 -9.02
C ILE A 125 -10.39 -1.17 -9.13
N MET A 126 -9.39 -0.31 -9.01
CA MET A 126 -7.98 -0.64 -9.27
C MET A 126 -7.38 -1.57 -8.21
N LEU A 127 -7.80 -1.45 -6.94
CA LEU A 127 -7.35 -2.36 -5.88
C LEU A 127 -7.97 -3.75 -6.01
N ASN A 128 -9.12 -3.88 -6.69
CA ASN A 128 -9.77 -5.16 -6.94
C ASN A 128 -9.28 -5.79 -8.24
N THR A 129 -7.98 -6.14 -8.26
CA THR A 129 -7.31 -6.73 -9.43
C THR A 129 -7.98 -8.01 -9.92
N ASP A 130 -8.55 -8.82 -9.03
CA ASP A 130 -9.29 -10.02 -9.39
C ASP A 130 -10.59 -9.71 -10.15
N LEU A 131 -11.36 -8.73 -9.68
CA LEU A 131 -12.58 -8.29 -10.37
C LEU A 131 -12.22 -7.73 -11.76
N VAL A 132 -11.25 -6.82 -11.83
CA VAL A 132 -10.80 -6.21 -13.09
C VAL A 132 -10.29 -7.30 -14.04
N GLY A 133 -9.45 -8.21 -13.56
CA GLY A 133 -8.91 -9.31 -14.35
C GLY A 133 -10.00 -10.24 -14.90
N LYS A 134 -10.91 -10.70 -14.05
CA LYS A 134 -12.02 -11.59 -14.45
C LYS A 134 -12.95 -10.96 -15.49
N LEU A 135 -13.20 -9.65 -15.40
CA LEU A 135 -14.00 -8.91 -16.39
C LEU A 135 -13.23 -8.64 -17.68
N SER A 136 -11.90 -8.44 -17.58
CA SER A 136 -11.08 -8.04 -18.72
C SER A 136 -10.65 -9.21 -19.60
N VAL A 137 -10.35 -10.38 -19.03
CA VAL A 137 -9.83 -11.55 -19.77
C VAL A 137 -10.75 -11.98 -20.94
N PRO A 138 -12.09 -12.12 -20.77
CA PRO A 138 -12.98 -12.48 -21.88
C PRO A 138 -13.02 -11.44 -23.01
N LEU A 139 -12.66 -10.19 -22.70
CA LEU A 139 -12.65 -9.05 -23.63
C LEU A 139 -11.21 -8.58 -23.93
N ALA A 140 -10.20 -9.40 -23.67
CA ALA A 140 -8.80 -8.99 -23.70
C ALA A 140 -8.38 -8.28 -25.00
N PRO A 141 -8.75 -8.75 -26.22
CA PRO A 141 -8.42 -8.05 -27.45
C PRO A 141 -8.98 -6.61 -27.51
N VAL A 142 -10.22 -6.44 -27.05
CA VAL A 142 -10.91 -5.14 -27.02
C VAL A 142 -10.27 -4.23 -25.98
N VAL A 143 -10.07 -4.74 -24.76
CA VAL A 143 -9.45 -3.99 -23.66
C VAL A 143 -8.04 -3.53 -24.03
N ASN A 144 -7.23 -4.42 -24.62
CA ASN A 144 -5.88 -4.08 -25.08
C ASN A 144 -5.90 -3.03 -26.19
N LYS A 145 -6.83 -3.15 -27.15
CA LYS A 145 -6.98 -2.16 -28.23
C LYS A 145 -7.36 -0.79 -27.67
N LEU A 146 -8.32 -0.73 -26.76
CA LEU A 146 -8.72 0.51 -26.09
C LEU A 146 -7.54 1.11 -25.29
N ASN A 147 -6.85 0.30 -24.49
CA ASN A 147 -5.69 0.75 -23.71
C ASN A 147 -4.51 1.22 -24.57
N SER A 148 -4.40 0.76 -25.82
CA SER A 148 -3.39 1.24 -26.78
C SER A 148 -3.80 2.52 -27.53
N THR A 149 -5.04 3.00 -27.38
CA THR A 149 -5.57 4.13 -28.15
C THR A 149 -5.37 5.46 -27.40
N PRO A 150 -4.60 6.43 -27.94
CA PRO A 150 -4.26 7.67 -27.21
C PRO A 150 -5.47 8.49 -26.77
N THR A 151 -6.51 8.59 -27.60
CA THR A 151 -7.72 9.35 -27.27
C THR A 151 -8.47 8.74 -26.09
N PHE A 152 -8.55 7.41 -26.02
CA PHE A 152 -9.11 6.70 -24.88
C PHE A 152 -8.30 6.95 -23.60
N ARG A 153 -6.97 6.99 -23.70
CA ARG A 153 -6.09 7.30 -22.56
C ARG A 153 -6.32 8.70 -21.99
N VAL A 154 -6.66 9.70 -22.82
CA VAL A 154 -7.04 11.04 -22.34
C VAL A 154 -8.33 11.00 -21.51
N VAL A 155 -9.31 10.20 -21.93
CA VAL A 155 -10.57 10.03 -21.18
C VAL A 155 -10.30 9.34 -19.85
N VAL A 156 -9.52 8.25 -19.86
CA VAL A 156 -9.15 7.51 -18.65
C VAL A 156 -8.38 8.39 -17.66
N GLU A 157 -7.47 9.23 -18.13
CA GLU A 157 -6.75 10.18 -17.27
C GLU A 157 -7.70 11.16 -16.59
N LYS A 158 -8.64 11.76 -17.33
CA LYS A 158 -9.60 12.72 -16.78
C LYS A 158 -10.59 12.09 -15.79
N VAL A 159 -11.05 10.86 -16.07
CA VAL A 159 -12.09 10.19 -15.28
C VAL A 159 -11.50 9.43 -14.10
N MET A 160 -10.41 8.69 -14.31
CA MET A 160 -9.82 7.80 -13.32
C MET A 160 -8.55 8.36 -12.68
N GLY A 161 -7.95 9.42 -13.23
CA GLY A 161 -6.69 9.99 -12.72
C GLY A 161 -5.44 9.18 -13.08
N ILE A 162 -5.54 8.22 -14.00
CA ILE A 162 -4.40 7.41 -14.45
C ILE A 162 -3.69 8.17 -15.57
N ASP A 163 -2.45 8.59 -15.33
CA ASP A 163 -1.64 9.32 -16.33
C ASP A 163 -1.65 8.58 -17.68
N ARG A 164 -1.97 9.31 -18.76
CA ARG A 164 -2.09 8.74 -20.11
C ARG A 164 -0.80 8.07 -20.60
N ARG A 165 0.35 8.49 -20.07
CA ARG A 165 1.69 7.96 -20.39
C ARG A 165 2.03 6.71 -19.58
N ALA A 166 1.24 6.35 -18.57
CA ALA A 166 1.45 5.14 -17.80
C ALA A 166 1.36 3.90 -18.72
N LYS A 167 2.37 3.04 -18.63
CA LYS A 167 2.43 1.77 -19.37
C LYS A 167 1.55 0.75 -18.64
N LEU A 168 0.41 0.39 -19.25
CA LEU A 168 -0.46 -0.65 -18.72
C LEU A 168 -0.04 -2.02 -19.28
N PRO A 169 0.06 -3.06 -18.44
CA PRO A 169 0.33 -4.40 -18.93
C PRO A 169 -0.85 -4.89 -19.80
N PRO A 170 -0.59 -5.56 -20.94
CA PRO A 170 -1.65 -6.15 -21.75
C PRO A 170 -2.32 -7.28 -20.98
N ILE A 171 -3.63 -7.44 -21.15
CA ILE A 171 -4.40 -8.53 -20.56
C ILE A 171 -4.29 -9.76 -21.47
N ASN A 172 -4.08 -10.93 -20.89
CA ASN A 172 -4.08 -12.19 -21.63
C ASN A 172 -5.52 -12.69 -21.86
N PRO A 173 -5.81 -13.33 -23.01
CA PRO A 173 -7.14 -13.88 -23.30
C PRO A 173 -7.48 -15.14 -22.49
N GLU A 174 -6.50 -15.72 -21.80
CA GLU A 174 -6.65 -16.87 -20.92
C GLU A 174 -5.96 -16.58 -19.58
N THR A 175 -6.57 -17.03 -18.48
CA THR A 175 -5.94 -16.93 -17.14
C THR A 175 -4.84 -17.97 -16.95
N PHE A 176 -3.80 -17.65 -16.17
CA PHE A 176 -2.78 -18.64 -15.81
C PHE A 176 -3.37 -19.90 -15.21
N VAL A 177 -4.38 -19.78 -14.35
CA VAL A 177 -5.04 -20.96 -13.73
C VAL A 177 -5.70 -21.87 -14.77
N SER A 178 -6.39 -21.29 -15.76
CA SER A 178 -7.01 -22.05 -16.86
C SER A 178 -5.94 -22.73 -17.71
N TRP A 179 -4.94 -21.96 -18.12
CA TRP A 179 -3.81 -22.44 -18.90
C TRP A 179 -3.09 -23.57 -18.16
N PHE A 180 -2.79 -23.41 -16.87
CA PHE A 180 -2.08 -24.39 -16.06
C PHE A 180 -2.86 -25.70 -15.93
N LYS A 181 -4.19 -25.64 -15.75
CA LYS A 181 -5.04 -26.86 -15.70
C LYS A 181 -4.98 -27.65 -17.01
N LYS A 182 -4.90 -26.98 -18.16
CA LYS A 182 -4.82 -27.60 -19.49
C LYS A 182 -3.42 -28.11 -19.83
N ASN A 183 -2.38 -27.39 -19.38
CA ASN A 183 -1.00 -27.61 -19.84
C ASN A 183 -0.10 -28.31 -18.81
N ARG A 184 -0.56 -28.52 -17.57
CA ARG A 184 0.23 -29.24 -16.56
C ARG A 184 0.54 -30.66 -17.04
N LYS A 185 1.82 -31.01 -17.01
CA LYS A 185 2.29 -32.38 -17.22
C LYS A 185 2.58 -33.00 -15.86
N LEU A 186 2.07 -34.21 -15.63
CA LEU A 186 2.41 -34.97 -14.45
C LEU A 186 3.89 -35.36 -14.53
N VAL A 187 4.62 -35.06 -13.46
CA VAL A 187 6.03 -35.46 -13.30
C VAL A 187 6.11 -36.54 -12.25
N GLU A 188 7.06 -37.48 -12.37
CA GLU A 188 7.23 -38.62 -11.46
C GLU A 188 7.54 -38.23 -10.00
N GLY A 189 7.79 -36.95 -9.71
CA GLY A 189 7.97 -36.46 -8.34
C GLY A 189 9.34 -36.77 -7.73
N LYS A 190 10.32 -37.22 -8.52
CA LYS A 190 11.68 -37.57 -8.07
C LYS A 190 12.43 -36.42 -7.39
N ASN A 191 12.08 -35.17 -7.71
CA ASN A 191 12.73 -33.95 -7.19
C ASN A 191 11.93 -33.29 -6.05
N GLY A 192 11.00 -33.99 -5.42
CA GLY A 192 10.17 -33.46 -4.34
C GLY A 192 8.92 -32.70 -4.81
N LYS A 193 8.22 -32.07 -3.87
CA LYS A 193 6.97 -31.32 -4.11
C LYS A 193 7.26 -29.84 -4.27
N VAL A 194 6.59 -29.21 -5.25
CA VAL A 194 6.68 -27.76 -5.50
C VAL A 194 5.31 -27.13 -5.26
N ALA A 195 5.27 -26.02 -4.52
CA ALA A 195 4.11 -25.16 -4.39
C ALA A 195 4.38 -23.84 -5.14
N LEU A 196 3.54 -23.53 -6.13
CA LEU A 196 3.61 -22.27 -6.88
C LEU A 196 2.54 -21.31 -6.39
N PHE A 197 2.97 -20.16 -5.87
CA PHE A 197 2.11 -19.03 -5.54
C PHE A 197 2.20 -18.00 -6.66
N TYR A 198 1.15 -17.92 -7.48
CA TYR A 198 1.06 -16.95 -8.57
C TYR A 198 0.42 -15.64 -8.08
N THR A 199 0.82 -14.53 -8.68
CA THR A 199 0.23 -13.21 -8.40
C THR A 199 -0.99 -12.97 -9.30
N CYS A 200 -1.81 -11.97 -8.95
CA CYS A 200 -2.88 -11.52 -9.84
C CYS A 200 -2.34 -11.07 -11.21
N LEU A 201 -1.16 -10.46 -11.25
CA LEU A 201 -0.50 -10.07 -12.50
C LEU A 201 -0.23 -11.30 -13.38
N LEU A 202 0.40 -12.35 -12.84
CA LEU A 202 0.64 -13.59 -13.60
C LEU A 202 -0.69 -14.24 -14.03
N ASN A 203 -1.76 -14.09 -13.26
CA ASN A 203 -3.03 -14.71 -13.59
C ASN A 203 -3.78 -14.03 -14.75
N TYR A 204 -3.59 -12.73 -14.98
CA TYR A 204 -4.41 -11.94 -15.92
C TYR A 204 -3.62 -11.25 -17.03
N ASN A 205 -2.30 -11.07 -16.90
CA ASN A 205 -1.41 -10.33 -17.80
C ASN A 205 -0.26 -11.20 -18.30
#